data_AF-A0A7Z9G917-F1
#
_entry.id   AF-A0A7Z9G917-F1
#
_cell.length_a   1.000
_cell.length_b   1.000
_cell.length_c   1.000
_cell.angle_alpha   90.00
_cell.angle_beta   90.00
_cell.angle_gamma   90.00
#
_symmetry.space_group_name_H-M   'P 1'
#
loop_
_entity.id
_entity.type
_entity.pdbx_description
1 polymer ?
#
loop_
_entity_poly.entity_id
_entity_poly.type
_entity_poly.pdbx_seq_one_letter_code
_entity_poly.pdbx_strand_id
1 'polypeptide(L)'
;MSGSYNGYQRCTAFDVTVLMATGDEPIRIDLLPFRNMFESGVYAPAQGTFLALLSPTISLSEESVLARDIVLVIDRSGSMQGEKMSQAQKALHAVLGGLAPNDNFGVVAFDTQVSSLNGQTLPATDGNVLDAQAFVDDLVADGGTNIFDALKSAFSAFPSQTGNPRYVVFMTDGQATEGETGTQAILNMAASHNEVGARIYTFGIGYNVNTLLLDQLAKQSSGDALYIIPGQAVDTAVESFFAQISDPVLSNPVLDVADIQGDFLYPNTLNDLFAGQSVAVLGQYQKAGTATVTLTGEVAGEQKHFVFELELPEHSISESYVPRVWAKRRVGELLQELKLGSTDPAVGQEIEALAARYGVVTDFTHFQKDENGDVHMFVDGVSTAASGQEAVNTSASIDSYQKGGSAGGQSESWIRYESDRTYPLLGGWYTDTALDLSADWTDIHFGSELYWSLLNSEKAMGIGRLLGLATNERFEFLGRRFRISDSPKGRDNVLPEECTEIPPATDIPQDTGTAITWLENADTPQVVEPTEELLGKEGEVKGEGNTEPQRPIDLAASTSVPSCTTSNAPITGSLWLALMLLAALMTMRRRQSD
;
A
#
# COMPACT_ATOMS: atom_id res chain seq x y z
N MET A 1 25.78 26.09 9.67
CA MET A 1 26.06 24.66 9.93
C MET A 1 24.85 23.90 9.45
N SER A 2 24.87 23.46 8.19
CA SER A 2 23.82 22.64 7.59
C SER A 2 24.13 21.18 7.90
N GLY A 3 23.53 20.67 8.98
CA GLY A 3 23.45 19.22 9.17
C GLY A 3 22.15 18.76 8.56
N SER A 4 22.20 17.98 7.47
CA SER A 4 21.03 17.21 7.04
C SER A 4 20.89 16.05 8.03
N TYR A 5 19.69 15.90 8.58
CA TYR A 5 19.35 14.75 9.40
C TYR A 5 18.74 13.70 8.47
N ASN A 6 19.52 12.68 8.11
CA ASN A 6 19.00 11.48 7.45
C ASN A 6 18.63 10.44 8.52
N GLY A 7 17.40 10.54 9.03
CA GLY A 7 16.83 9.55 9.92
C GLY A 7 15.31 9.59 9.89
N TYR A 8 14.68 8.44 10.08
CA TYR A 8 13.25 8.32 10.33
C TYR A 8 13.03 8.01 11.81
N GLN A 9 12.09 8.70 12.46
CA GLN A 9 11.70 8.38 13.82
C GLN A 9 10.67 7.26 13.82
N ARG A 10 11.01 6.14 14.48
CA ARG A 10 10.11 5.00 14.68
C ARG A 10 9.42 5.11 16.03
N CYS A 11 8.09 5.22 16.03
CA CYS A 11 7.30 5.15 17.26
C CYS A 11 6.70 3.74 17.40
N THR A 12 7.31 2.87 18.21
CA THR A 12 6.91 1.45 18.38
C THR A 12 5.89 1.21 19.51
N ALA A 13 5.09 2.20 19.87
CA ALA A 13 4.16 2.06 20.99
C ALA A 13 2.89 1.22 20.69
N PHE A 14 2.70 0.73 19.45
CA PHE A 14 1.49 0.04 18.98
C PHE A 14 1.78 -0.96 17.84
N ASP A 15 0.78 -1.76 17.44
CA ASP A 15 0.74 -2.60 16.21
C ASP A 15 0.88 -1.81 14.89
N VAL A 16 1.16 -0.50 14.98
CA VAL A 16 1.28 0.43 13.87
C VAL A 16 2.68 1.03 13.89
N THR A 17 3.43 0.84 12.81
CA THR A 17 4.70 1.57 12.59
C THR A 17 4.41 2.79 11.75
N VAL A 18 4.65 3.98 12.31
CA VAL A 18 4.60 5.25 11.57
C VAL A 18 6.01 5.62 11.16
N LEU A 19 6.21 5.86 9.87
CA LEU A 19 7.45 6.36 9.29
C LEU A 19 7.26 7.85 8.99
N MET A 20 8.11 8.69 9.59
CA MET A 20 8.08 10.14 9.37
C MET A 20 9.43 10.63 8.88
N ALA A 21 9.35 11.50 7.89
CA ALA A 21 10.47 12.12 7.22
C ALA A 21 10.55 13.61 7.54
N THR A 22 11.74 14.14 7.81
CA THR A 22 11.97 15.58 8.03
C THR A 22 13.19 16.05 7.25
N GLY A 23 13.05 17.09 6.44
CA GLY A 23 14.17 17.69 5.68
C GLY A 23 13.70 18.82 4.76
N ASP A 24 14.65 19.60 4.25
CA ASP A 24 14.41 20.78 3.40
C ASP A 24 14.60 20.48 1.89
N GLU A 25 14.90 19.23 1.51
CA GLU A 25 15.05 18.82 0.11
C GLU A 25 13.70 18.71 -0.59
N PRO A 26 13.60 19.09 -1.88
CA PRO A 26 12.33 19.11 -2.64
C PRO A 26 11.68 17.72 -2.79
N ILE A 27 12.51 16.67 -2.89
CA ILE A 27 12.07 15.28 -2.92
C ILE A 27 13.02 14.48 -2.07
N ARG A 28 12.48 13.72 -1.12
CA ARG A 28 13.24 12.83 -0.25
C ARG A 28 12.99 11.37 -0.61
N ILE A 29 14.00 10.54 -0.41
CA ILE A 29 13.87 9.08 -0.40
C ILE A 29 14.21 8.54 0.98
N ASP A 30 13.32 7.76 1.57
CA ASP A 30 13.59 6.99 2.80
C ASP A 30 13.64 5.51 2.46
N LEU A 31 14.72 4.82 2.83
CA LEU A 31 14.92 3.42 2.53
C LEU A 31 14.77 2.53 3.76
N LEU A 32 14.03 1.44 3.56
CA LEU A 32 13.85 0.36 4.51
C LEU A 32 14.27 -0.96 3.86
N PRO A 33 15.57 -1.31 3.90
CA PRO A 33 16.05 -2.56 3.34
C PRO A 33 15.97 -3.69 4.38
N PHE A 34 15.74 -4.90 3.88
CA PHE A 34 15.72 -6.12 4.67
C PHE A 34 16.31 -7.27 3.86
N ARG A 35 17.30 -7.94 4.43
CA ARG A 35 17.79 -9.23 3.93
C ARG A 35 17.81 -10.21 5.08
N ASN A 36 17.05 -11.29 4.91
CA ASN A 36 17.00 -12.36 5.90
C ASN A 36 18.36 -13.06 5.97
N MET A 37 18.86 -13.26 7.20
CA MET A 37 20.12 -13.97 7.44
C MET A 37 20.04 -15.48 7.17
N PHE A 38 18.81 -16.02 7.08
CA PHE A 38 18.55 -17.46 7.19
C PHE A 38 18.03 -18.07 5.89
N GLU A 39 18.18 -17.40 4.75
CA GLU A 39 17.77 -17.95 3.45
C GLU A 39 18.84 -18.88 2.87
N SER A 40 18.60 -20.18 3.02
CA SER A 40 19.23 -21.26 2.26
C SER A 40 18.15 -22.20 1.71
N GLY A 41 17.19 -21.66 0.96
CA GLY A 41 16.06 -22.42 0.41
C GLY A 41 16.18 -22.72 -1.09
N VAL A 42 15.51 -23.79 -1.55
CA VAL A 42 15.47 -24.24 -2.95
C VAL A 42 14.73 -23.25 -3.88
N TYR A 43 13.88 -22.38 -3.33
CA TYR A 43 12.94 -21.55 -4.10
C TYR A 43 13.27 -20.05 -4.19
N ALA A 44 14.32 -19.56 -3.52
CA ALA A 44 14.84 -18.22 -3.73
C ALA A 44 16.32 -18.17 -3.32
N PRO A 45 17.27 -17.81 -4.21
CA PRO A 45 18.59 -17.40 -3.73
C PRO A 45 18.40 -16.25 -2.75
N ALA A 46 19.22 -16.13 -1.70
CA ALA A 46 19.07 -15.13 -0.65
C ALA A 46 19.04 -13.69 -1.20
N GLN A 47 17.85 -13.18 -1.52
CA GLN A 47 17.66 -11.84 -2.06
C GLN A 47 17.28 -10.93 -0.90
N GLY A 48 17.86 -9.73 -0.89
CA GLY A 48 17.33 -8.68 -0.04
C GLY A 48 16.10 -8.07 -0.69
N THR A 49 15.24 -7.45 0.11
CA THR A 49 14.11 -6.64 -0.33
C THR A 49 14.26 -5.25 0.25
N PHE A 50 13.70 -4.24 -0.40
CA PHE A 50 13.68 -2.89 0.13
C PHE A 50 12.36 -2.21 -0.17
N LEU A 51 12.03 -1.23 0.67
CA LEU A 51 10.96 -0.27 0.45
C LEU A 51 11.57 1.12 0.48
N ALA A 52 11.47 1.84 -0.62
CA ALA A 52 11.84 3.24 -0.77
C ALA A 52 10.57 4.10 -0.73
N LEU A 53 10.51 5.09 0.16
CA LEU A 53 9.44 6.09 0.20
C LEU A 53 9.91 7.38 -0.45
N LEU A 54 9.38 7.66 -1.65
CA LEU A 54 9.57 8.93 -2.34
C LEU A 54 8.56 9.94 -1.79
N SER A 55 9.04 10.99 -1.14
CA SER A 55 8.19 12.00 -0.49
C SER A 55 8.58 13.41 -0.93
N PRO A 56 7.82 14.04 -1.84
CA PRO A 56 7.94 15.45 -2.13
C PRO A 56 7.58 16.31 -0.91
N THR A 57 8.37 17.36 -0.65
CA THR A 57 8.08 18.28 0.47
C THR A 57 6.86 19.14 0.20
N ILE A 58 6.10 19.42 1.26
CA ILE A 58 4.91 20.30 1.22
C ILE A 58 5.30 21.79 1.20
N SER A 59 6.54 22.13 1.61
CA SER A 59 7.03 23.51 1.69
C SER A 59 7.46 24.03 0.32
N LEU A 60 6.49 24.14 -0.58
CA LEU A 60 6.63 24.71 -1.90
C LEU A 60 6.35 26.22 -1.80
N SER A 61 7.29 27.06 -2.22
CA SER A 61 6.94 28.43 -2.62
C SER A 61 5.90 28.34 -3.75
N GLU A 62 5.00 29.30 -3.90
CA GLU A 62 4.01 29.32 -5.02
C GLU A 62 4.67 29.11 -6.40
N GLU A 63 5.98 29.42 -6.53
CA GLU A 63 6.81 29.17 -7.71
C GLU A 63 7.17 27.69 -7.98
N SER A 64 6.81 26.74 -7.11
CA SER A 64 7.27 25.34 -7.19
C SER A 64 6.18 24.29 -7.41
N VAL A 65 4.92 24.69 -7.54
CA VAL A 65 3.83 23.83 -8.05
C VAL A 65 3.72 24.03 -9.56
N LEU A 66 3.78 22.94 -10.32
CA LEU A 66 3.66 23.01 -11.78
C LEU A 66 2.22 23.35 -12.17
N ALA A 67 2.05 24.31 -13.09
CA ALA A 67 0.80 24.44 -13.82
C ALA A 67 0.53 23.14 -14.58
N ARG A 68 -0.74 22.73 -14.68
CA ARG A 68 -1.14 21.50 -15.38
C ARG A 68 -2.12 21.81 -16.49
N ASP A 69 -2.10 20.97 -17.51
CA ASP A 69 -3.12 20.97 -18.56
C ASP A 69 -4.04 19.77 -18.33
N ILE A 70 -5.34 19.99 -18.12
CA ILE A 70 -6.33 18.95 -17.83
C ILE A 70 -7.39 18.90 -18.91
N VAL A 71 -7.73 17.71 -19.42
CA VAL A 71 -8.90 17.53 -20.27
C VAL A 71 -9.87 16.56 -19.59
N LEU A 72 -11.04 17.08 -19.23
CA LEU A 72 -12.16 16.30 -18.71
C LEU A 72 -12.92 15.69 -19.88
N VAL A 73 -12.97 14.36 -19.95
CA VAL A 73 -13.66 13.62 -21.00
C VAL A 73 -14.82 12.87 -20.37
N ILE A 74 -16.05 13.31 -20.66
CA ILE A 74 -17.26 12.80 -20.02
C ILE A 74 -18.18 12.11 -21.02
N ASP A 75 -18.53 10.86 -20.70
CA ASP A 75 -19.57 10.11 -21.38
C ASP A 75 -20.95 10.73 -21.08
N ARG A 76 -21.69 11.02 -22.16
CA ARG A 76 -23.09 11.45 -22.11
C ARG A 76 -23.99 10.53 -22.92
N SER A 77 -23.64 9.27 -23.03
CA SER A 77 -24.47 8.22 -23.63
C SER A 77 -25.77 8.01 -22.86
N GLY A 78 -26.76 7.37 -23.50
CA GLY A 78 -28.07 7.13 -22.88
C GLY A 78 -28.02 6.32 -21.58
N SER A 79 -26.97 5.52 -21.32
CA SER A 79 -26.81 4.76 -20.08
C SER A 79 -26.50 5.63 -18.86
N MET A 80 -25.96 6.82 -19.08
CA MET A 80 -25.66 7.80 -18.03
C MET A 80 -26.90 8.48 -17.45
N GLN A 81 -28.11 8.24 -18.00
CA GLN A 81 -29.33 8.88 -17.54
C GLN A 81 -29.58 8.74 -16.02
N GLY A 82 -30.21 9.77 -15.45
CA GLY A 82 -30.60 9.79 -14.05
C GLY A 82 -29.45 10.15 -13.12
N GLU A 83 -29.23 9.31 -12.09
CA GLU A 83 -28.30 9.62 -11.01
C GLU A 83 -26.84 9.69 -11.46
N LYS A 84 -26.41 8.84 -12.40
CA LYS A 84 -25.01 8.83 -12.87
C LYS A 84 -24.61 10.15 -13.51
N MET A 85 -25.41 10.69 -14.44
CA MET A 85 -25.16 12.00 -15.05
C MET A 85 -25.18 13.11 -14.00
N SER A 86 -26.15 13.09 -13.07
CA SER A 86 -26.20 14.10 -12.00
C SER A 86 -24.96 14.08 -11.11
N GLN A 87 -24.45 12.89 -10.74
CA GLN A 87 -23.24 12.78 -9.94
C GLN A 87 -21.99 13.12 -10.75
N ALA A 88 -21.93 12.76 -12.04
CA ALA A 88 -20.83 13.15 -12.92
C ALA A 88 -20.77 14.68 -13.10
N GLN A 89 -21.90 15.35 -13.32
CA GLN A 89 -21.95 16.82 -13.39
C GLN A 89 -21.43 17.46 -12.09
N LYS A 90 -21.84 16.96 -10.92
CA LYS A 90 -21.31 17.43 -9.62
C LYS A 90 -19.80 17.24 -9.52
N ALA A 91 -19.31 16.07 -9.92
CA ALA A 91 -17.88 15.78 -9.95
C ALA A 91 -17.12 16.79 -10.84
N LEU A 92 -17.63 17.05 -12.05
CA LEU A 92 -17.03 18.01 -12.98
C LEU A 92 -17.05 19.43 -12.40
N HIS A 93 -18.15 19.85 -11.76
CA HIS A 93 -18.23 21.15 -11.09
C HIS A 93 -17.19 21.29 -9.98
N ALA A 94 -16.99 20.24 -9.18
CA ALA A 94 -16.00 20.25 -8.11
C ALA A 94 -14.57 20.32 -8.65
N VAL A 95 -14.27 19.57 -9.72
CA VAL A 95 -12.98 19.63 -10.40
C VAL A 95 -12.73 21.03 -10.97
N LEU A 96 -13.70 21.60 -11.69
CA LEU A 96 -13.61 22.95 -12.26
C LEU A 96 -13.42 24.02 -11.17
N GLY A 97 -14.09 23.87 -10.02
CA GLY A 97 -13.95 24.77 -8.88
C GLY A 97 -12.62 24.60 -8.11
N GLY A 98 -11.91 23.49 -8.30
CA GLY A 98 -10.63 23.19 -7.67
C GLY A 98 -9.40 23.45 -8.55
N LEU A 99 -9.58 24.01 -9.75
CA LEU A 99 -8.47 24.37 -10.63
C LEU A 99 -7.63 25.51 -10.03
N ALA A 100 -6.30 25.42 -10.16
CA ALA A 100 -5.42 26.51 -9.80
C ALA A 100 -5.48 27.62 -10.88
N PRO A 101 -5.25 28.90 -10.53
CA PRO A 101 -5.34 30.01 -11.51
C PRO A 101 -4.40 29.92 -12.71
N ASN A 102 -3.31 29.15 -12.58
CA ASN A 102 -2.32 28.90 -13.62
C ASN A 102 -2.60 27.62 -14.44
N ASP A 103 -3.61 26.83 -14.09
CA ASP A 103 -3.99 25.63 -14.83
C ASP A 103 -4.61 25.98 -16.17
N ASN A 104 -4.46 25.07 -17.13
CA ASN A 104 -5.29 25.05 -18.33
C ASN A 104 -6.24 23.86 -18.27
N PHE A 105 -7.46 24.03 -18.78
CA PHE A 105 -8.44 22.97 -18.77
C PHE A 105 -9.25 22.92 -20.07
N GLY A 106 -9.74 21.74 -20.42
CA GLY A 106 -10.68 21.51 -21.50
C GLY A 106 -11.79 20.54 -21.08
N VAL A 107 -12.96 20.65 -21.71
CA VAL A 107 -14.08 19.72 -21.50
C VAL A 107 -14.48 19.14 -22.85
N VAL A 108 -14.47 17.80 -22.93
CA VAL A 108 -14.91 16.99 -24.06
C VAL A 108 -16.05 16.11 -23.56
N ALA A 109 -17.20 16.18 -24.23
CA ALA A 109 -18.34 15.33 -23.94
C ALA A 109 -18.67 14.47 -25.17
N PHE A 110 -18.93 13.18 -24.95
CA PHE A 110 -19.13 12.24 -26.05
C PHE A 110 -20.34 11.32 -25.85
N ASP A 111 -21.03 11.05 -26.95
CA ASP A 111 -22.04 10.01 -27.10
C ASP A 111 -21.79 9.27 -28.44
N THR A 112 -22.76 9.25 -29.35
CA THR A 112 -22.54 8.93 -30.77
C THR A 112 -21.61 9.95 -31.45
N GLN A 113 -21.63 11.21 -31.01
CA GLN A 113 -20.80 12.30 -31.50
C GLN A 113 -19.92 12.86 -30.38
N VAL A 114 -18.78 13.44 -30.77
CA VAL A 114 -17.89 14.14 -29.85
C VAL A 114 -18.13 15.63 -29.95
N SER A 115 -18.30 16.25 -28.78
CA SER A 115 -18.46 17.69 -28.60
C SER A 115 -17.39 18.19 -27.64
N SER A 116 -16.92 19.40 -27.83
CA SER A 116 -15.96 20.03 -26.92
C SER A 116 -16.35 21.48 -26.69
N LEU A 117 -16.04 22.00 -25.51
CA LEU A 117 -16.33 23.40 -25.18
C LEU A 117 -15.64 24.35 -26.16
N ASN A 118 -14.32 24.18 -26.36
CA ASN A 118 -13.50 25.10 -27.16
C ASN A 118 -12.53 24.41 -28.14
N GLY A 119 -12.56 23.07 -28.25
CA GLY A 119 -11.62 22.30 -29.09
C GLY A 119 -10.16 22.27 -28.62
N GLN A 120 -9.80 23.09 -27.63
CA GLN A 120 -8.47 23.17 -27.01
C GLN A 120 -8.61 23.52 -25.52
N THR A 121 -7.55 23.30 -24.73
CA THR A 121 -7.50 23.76 -23.34
C THR A 121 -7.44 25.28 -23.25
N LEU A 122 -8.13 25.87 -22.28
CA LEU A 122 -8.09 27.29 -21.96
C LEU A 122 -7.54 27.54 -20.55
N PRO A 123 -6.96 28.72 -20.27
CA PRO A 123 -6.57 29.10 -18.92
C PRO A 123 -7.77 29.09 -17.96
N ALA A 124 -7.57 28.66 -16.72
CA ALA A 124 -8.56 28.58 -15.65
C ALA A 124 -8.95 29.96 -15.07
N THR A 125 -9.34 30.89 -15.94
CA THR A 125 -9.92 32.18 -15.52
C THR A 125 -11.37 31.98 -15.07
N ASP A 126 -11.84 32.82 -14.13
CA ASP A 126 -13.23 32.79 -13.65
C ASP A 126 -14.25 32.76 -14.80
N GLY A 127 -14.01 33.52 -15.88
CA GLY A 127 -14.89 33.54 -17.04
C GLY A 127 -14.93 32.20 -17.79
N ASN A 128 -13.77 31.63 -18.09
CA ASN A 128 -13.69 30.34 -18.78
C ASN A 128 -14.27 29.22 -17.92
N VAL A 129 -14.02 29.24 -16.60
CA VAL A 129 -14.58 28.27 -15.65
C VAL A 129 -16.11 28.36 -15.62
N LEU A 130 -16.67 29.57 -15.58
CA LEU A 130 -18.13 29.77 -15.66
C LEU A 130 -18.73 29.24 -16.98
N ASP A 131 -18.07 29.50 -18.11
CA ASP A 131 -18.51 28.97 -19.42
C ASP A 131 -18.47 27.43 -19.44
N ALA A 132 -17.46 26.84 -18.81
CA ALA A 132 -17.35 25.39 -18.69
C ALA A 132 -18.40 24.78 -17.76
N GLN A 133 -18.70 25.43 -16.64
CA GLN A 133 -19.77 25.03 -15.73
C GLN A 133 -21.13 25.05 -16.44
N ALA A 134 -21.40 26.08 -17.25
CA ALA A 134 -22.62 26.15 -18.07
C ALA A 134 -22.68 25.00 -19.10
N PHE A 135 -21.57 24.69 -19.76
CA PHE A 135 -21.50 23.54 -20.67
C PHE A 135 -21.74 22.20 -19.94
N VAL A 136 -21.25 22.05 -18.72
CA VAL A 136 -21.49 20.86 -17.88
C VAL A 136 -22.96 20.76 -17.47
N ASP A 137 -23.60 21.88 -17.13
CA ASP A 137 -25.03 21.93 -16.78
C ASP A 137 -25.94 21.52 -17.95
N ASP A 138 -25.52 21.84 -19.18
CA ASP A 138 -26.24 21.51 -20.42
C ASP A 138 -26.02 20.05 -20.91
N LEU A 139 -25.21 19.24 -20.20
CA LEU A 139 -25.00 17.84 -20.57
C LEU A 139 -26.29 17.03 -20.42
N VAL A 140 -26.70 16.40 -21.53
CA VAL A 140 -27.85 15.49 -21.57
C VAL A 140 -27.40 14.12 -22.05
N ALA A 141 -27.81 13.10 -21.30
CA ALA A 141 -27.52 11.69 -21.58
C ALA A 141 -28.38 11.14 -22.73
N ASP A 142 -27.78 10.92 -23.90
CA ASP A 142 -28.43 10.41 -25.11
C ASP A 142 -27.42 9.69 -26.03
N GLY A 143 -27.90 8.93 -27.01
CA GLY A 143 -27.04 8.29 -28.02
C GLY A 143 -26.19 7.12 -27.52
N GLY A 144 -25.21 6.72 -28.34
CA GLY A 144 -24.25 5.64 -28.08
C GLY A 144 -22.96 6.13 -27.42
N THR A 145 -21.87 5.41 -27.61
CA THR A 145 -20.61 5.61 -26.86
C THR A 145 -19.40 5.51 -27.81
N ASN A 146 -18.89 6.66 -28.28
CA ASN A 146 -17.75 6.77 -29.19
C ASN A 146 -16.44 7.11 -28.45
N ILE A 147 -15.89 6.11 -27.76
CA ILE A 147 -14.64 6.25 -26.98
C ILE A 147 -13.45 6.63 -27.88
N PHE A 148 -13.40 6.06 -29.09
CA PHE A 148 -12.27 6.23 -30.01
C PHE A 148 -12.08 7.71 -30.39
N ASP A 149 -13.14 8.37 -30.87
CA ASP A 149 -13.04 9.77 -31.27
C ASP A 149 -12.94 10.71 -30.05
N ALA A 150 -13.53 10.33 -28.90
CA ALA A 150 -13.45 11.11 -27.67
C ALA A 150 -11.99 11.25 -27.19
N LEU A 151 -11.24 10.14 -27.16
CA LEU A 151 -9.82 10.14 -26.79
C LEU A 151 -8.98 10.92 -27.80
N LYS A 152 -9.24 10.79 -29.11
CA LYS A 152 -8.57 11.62 -30.13
C LYS A 152 -8.79 13.10 -29.92
N SER A 153 -10.04 13.49 -29.65
CA SER A 153 -10.38 14.88 -29.36
C SER A 153 -9.68 15.37 -28.11
N ALA A 154 -9.54 14.52 -27.08
CA ALA A 154 -8.85 14.86 -25.85
C ALA A 154 -7.35 15.11 -26.08
N PHE A 155 -6.65 14.22 -26.79
CA PHE A 155 -5.23 14.41 -27.11
C PHE A 155 -4.99 15.65 -27.98
N SER A 156 -5.89 15.91 -28.93
CA SER A 156 -5.80 17.08 -29.82
C SER A 156 -6.10 18.40 -29.12
N ALA A 157 -6.75 18.37 -27.95
CA ALA A 157 -7.08 19.58 -27.19
C ALA A 157 -5.86 20.17 -26.47
N PHE A 158 -4.81 19.37 -26.25
CA PHE A 158 -3.60 19.86 -25.61
C PHE A 158 -2.73 20.69 -26.57
N PRO A 159 -2.21 21.84 -26.12
CA PRO A 159 -1.21 22.59 -26.88
C PRO A 159 0.09 21.78 -26.97
N SER A 160 0.78 21.87 -28.11
CA SER A 160 1.96 21.03 -28.39
C SER A 160 3.15 21.28 -27.43
N GLN A 161 3.28 22.45 -26.79
CA GLN A 161 4.47 22.81 -25.99
C GLN A 161 4.16 23.76 -24.82
N THR A 162 3.77 23.22 -23.67
CA THR A 162 3.60 23.98 -22.41
C THR A 162 4.67 23.67 -21.37
N GLY A 163 5.28 22.49 -21.42
CA GLY A 163 6.16 21.99 -20.33
C GLY A 163 5.39 21.60 -19.06
N ASN A 164 4.06 21.71 -19.11
CA ASN A 164 3.14 21.33 -18.05
C ASN A 164 2.85 19.83 -18.12
N PRO A 165 2.70 19.13 -16.99
CA PRO A 165 2.09 17.80 -16.99
C PRO A 165 0.67 17.87 -17.56
N ARG A 166 0.30 16.80 -18.29
CA ARG A 166 -0.96 16.71 -19.02
C ARG A 166 -1.79 15.54 -18.51
N TYR A 167 -3.05 15.80 -18.18
CA TYR A 167 -3.95 14.81 -17.58
C TYR A 167 -5.25 14.71 -18.37
N VAL A 168 -5.61 13.50 -18.79
CA VAL A 168 -6.96 13.19 -19.30
C VAL A 168 -7.73 12.51 -18.18
N VAL A 169 -8.82 13.12 -17.74
CA VAL A 169 -9.76 12.52 -16.78
C VAL A 169 -10.93 11.97 -17.57
N PHE A 170 -10.95 10.66 -17.79
CA PHE A 170 -11.89 9.98 -18.67
C PHE A 170 -12.97 9.26 -17.86
N MET A 171 -14.24 9.66 -17.98
CA MET A 171 -15.36 9.09 -17.23
C MET A 171 -16.36 8.43 -18.18
N THR A 172 -16.74 7.18 -17.90
CA THR A 172 -17.73 6.43 -18.68
C THR A 172 -18.47 5.39 -17.83
N ASP A 173 -19.72 5.07 -18.19
CA ASP A 173 -20.48 3.97 -17.61
C ASP A 173 -20.74 2.81 -18.59
N GLY A 174 -20.16 2.91 -19.78
CA GLY A 174 -20.47 2.07 -20.93
C GLY A 174 -19.27 1.47 -21.62
N GLN A 175 -19.56 0.70 -22.67
CA GLN A 175 -18.57 0.14 -23.59
C GLN A 175 -18.65 0.92 -24.90
N ALA A 176 -17.57 0.91 -25.69
CA ALA A 176 -17.61 1.50 -27.02
C ALA A 176 -18.70 0.84 -27.88
N THR A 177 -19.65 1.64 -28.37
CA THR A 177 -20.78 1.19 -29.21
C THR A 177 -20.87 1.94 -30.53
N GLU A 178 -20.15 3.05 -30.67
CA GLU A 178 -20.16 3.92 -31.84
C GLU A 178 -18.73 4.16 -32.32
N GLY A 179 -18.57 4.39 -33.63
CA GLY A 179 -17.25 4.50 -34.25
C GLY A 179 -16.47 3.17 -34.24
N GLU A 180 -15.18 3.23 -33.95
CA GLU A 180 -14.36 2.04 -33.73
C GLU A 180 -14.57 1.50 -32.31
N THR A 181 -14.96 0.23 -32.20
CA THR A 181 -15.35 -0.40 -30.93
C THR A 181 -14.37 -1.47 -30.46
N GLY A 182 -13.43 -1.88 -31.32
CA GLY A 182 -12.44 -2.89 -30.98
C GLY A 182 -11.47 -2.38 -29.91
N THR A 183 -11.44 -3.05 -28.75
CA THR A 183 -10.56 -2.70 -27.62
C THR A 183 -9.11 -2.50 -28.04
N GLN A 184 -8.52 -3.46 -28.78
CA GLN A 184 -7.14 -3.35 -29.25
C GLN A 184 -6.94 -2.18 -30.24
N ALA A 185 -7.94 -1.88 -31.08
CA ALA A 185 -7.86 -0.77 -32.03
C ALA A 185 -7.88 0.58 -31.31
N ILE A 186 -8.72 0.73 -30.26
CA ILE A 186 -8.76 1.91 -29.40
C ILE A 186 -7.42 2.09 -28.67
N LEU A 187 -6.86 1.03 -28.09
CA LEU A 187 -5.58 1.09 -27.39
C LEU A 187 -4.42 1.46 -28.31
N ASN A 188 -4.34 0.83 -29.49
CA ASN A 188 -3.31 1.16 -30.48
C ASN A 188 -3.44 2.61 -30.96
N MET A 189 -4.67 3.10 -31.10
CA MET A 189 -4.93 4.50 -31.42
C MET A 189 -4.46 5.41 -30.29
N ALA A 190 -4.84 5.13 -29.05
CA ALA A 190 -4.44 5.93 -27.90
C ALA A 190 -2.92 6.01 -27.76
N ALA A 191 -2.23 4.88 -27.86
CA ALA A 191 -0.77 4.83 -27.83
C ALA A 191 -0.09 5.62 -28.97
N SER A 192 -0.68 5.62 -30.16
CA SER A 192 -0.10 6.32 -31.33
C SER A 192 -0.44 7.81 -31.39
N HIS A 193 -1.59 8.24 -30.83
CA HIS A 193 -2.05 9.63 -30.90
C HIS A 193 -1.76 10.43 -29.63
N ASN A 194 -1.42 9.76 -28.52
CA ASN A 194 -0.97 10.42 -27.30
C ASN A 194 0.50 10.88 -27.41
N GLU A 195 0.84 11.61 -28.47
CA GLU A 195 2.17 12.19 -28.71
C GLU A 195 2.52 13.27 -27.67
N VAL A 196 1.49 13.80 -26.99
CA VAL A 196 1.60 14.80 -25.93
C VAL A 196 1.99 14.19 -24.58
N GLY A 197 2.06 12.87 -24.45
CA GLY A 197 2.43 12.20 -23.20
C GLY A 197 1.43 12.46 -22.07
N ALA A 198 0.15 12.61 -22.37
CA ALA A 198 -0.88 12.82 -21.36
C ALA A 198 -1.14 11.53 -20.58
N ARG A 199 -1.17 11.63 -19.25
CA ARG A 199 -1.58 10.52 -18.38
C ARG A 199 -3.10 10.40 -18.40
N ILE A 200 -3.64 9.20 -18.53
CA ILE A 200 -5.08 8.95 -18.63
C ILE A 200 -5.57 8.32 -17.32
N TYR A 201 -6.41 9.05 -16.60
CA TYR A 201 -7.10 8.56 -15.42
C TYR A 201 -8.53 8.18 -15.78
N THR A 202 -8.86 6.90 -15.67
CA THR A 202 -10.16 6.39 -16.10
C THR A 202 -11.09 6.15 -14.92
N PHE A 203 -12.33 6.61 -15.01
CA PHE A 203 -13.39 6.41 -14.04
C PHE A 203 -14.49 5.56 -14.67
N GLY A 204 -14.53 4.28 -14.29
CA GLY A 204 -15.58 3.36 -14.69
C GLY A 204 -16.77 3.45 -13.73
N ILE A 205 -17.93 3.92 -14.21
CA ILE A 205 -19.13 4.10 -13.39
C ILE A 205 -20.05 2.89 -13.56
N GLY A 206 -20.31 2.18 -12.47
CA GLY A 206 -21.15 0.98 -12.47
C GLY A 206 -20.45 -0.23 -13.09
N TYR A 207 -21.26 -1.20 -13.56
CA TYR A 207 -20.78 -2.52 -13.97
C TYR A 207 -20.73 -2.73 -15.49
N ASN A 208 -21.21 -1.77 -16.28
CA ASN A 208 -21.35 -1.91 -17.73
C ASN A 208 -20.17 -1.33 -18.51
N VAL A 209 -19.02 -1.18 -17.86
CA VAL A 209 -17.78 -0.66 -18.45
C VAL A 209 -16.90 -1.79 -18.97
N ASN A 210 -16.03 -1.47 -19.95
CA ASN A 210 -15.00 -2.40 -20.41
C ASN A 210 -13.73 -2.21 -19.56
N THR A 211 -13.57 -3.01 -18.51
CA THR A 211 -12.45 -2.88 -17.57
C THR A 211 -11.10 -3.15 -18.22
N LEU A 212 -11.02 -4.10 -19.18
CA LEU A 212 -9.77 -4.38 -19.89
C LEU A 212 -9.30 -3.16 -20.68
N LEU A 213 -10.22 -2.46 -21.35
CA LEU A 213 -9.92 -1.23 -22.06
C LEU A 213 -9.46 -0.12 -21.09
N LEU A 214 -10.20 0.11 -20.01
CA LEU A 214 -9.90 1.20 -19.07
C LEU A 214 -8.58 0.96 -18.33
N ASP A 215 -8.36 -0.26 -17.81
CA ASP A 215 -7.11 -0.63 -17.13
C ASP A 215 -5.90 -0.48 -18.06
N GLN A 216 -6.03 -0.87 -19.34
CA GLN A 216 -4.94 -0.76 -20.30
C GLN A 216 -4.70 0.68 -20.78
N LEU A 217 -5.74 1.52 -20.92
CA LEU A 217 -5.58 2.95 -21.21
C LEU A 217 -4.81 3.66 -20.09
N ALA A 218 -5.18 3.40 -18.84
CA ALA A 218 -4.50 3.94 -17.67
C ALA A 218 -3.04 3.45 -17.62
N LYS A 219 -2.82 2.12 -17.68
CA LYS A 219 -1.48 1.53 -17.58
C LYS A 219 -0.53 2.01 -18.69
N GLN A 220 -0.99 2.09 -19.94
CA GLN A 220 -0.16 2.52 -21.08
C GLN A 220 0.23 4.00 -21.02
N SER A 221 -0.50 4.81 -20.26
CA SER A 221 -0.27 6.26 -20.13
C SER A 221 0.30 6.64 -18.76
N SER A 222 0.68 5.66 -17.92
CA SER A 222 1.08 5.92 -16.52
C SER A 222 0.01 6.70 -15.74
N GLY A 223 -1.25 6.33 -15.93
CA GLY A 223 -2.37 6.79 -15.12
C GLY A 223 -2.95 5.65 -14.28
N ASP A 224 -4.08 5.92 -13.63
CA ASP A 224 -4.80 4.98 -12.77
C ASP A 224 -6.24 4.78 -13.26
N ALA A 225 -6.77 3.58 -13.02
CA ALA A 225 -8.18 3.27 -13.21
C ALA A 225 -8.90 3.22 -11.85
N LEU A 226 -10.06 3.87 -11.75
CA LEU A 226 -10.93 3.83 -10.59
C LEU A 226 -12.32 3.36 -11.01
N TYR A 227 -12.86 2.41 -10.25
CA TYR A 227 -14.20 1.87 -10.48
C TYR A 227 -15.14 2.28 -9.36
N ILE A 228 -16.26 2.88 -9.75
CA ILE A 228 -17.28 3.38 -8.83
C ILE A 228 -18.49 2.46 -8.93
N ILE A 229 -18.67 1.58 -7.94
CA ILE A 229 -19.76 0.61 -7.94
C ILE A 229 -21.09 1.28 -7.56
N PRO A 230 -22.25 0.75 -8.00
CA PRO A 230 -23.55 1.32 -7.67
C PRO A 230 -23.75 1.53 -6.16
N GLY A 231 -24.16 2.74 -5.78
CA GLY A 231 -24.31 3.15 -4.38
C GLY A 231 -23.10 3.91 -3.80
N GLN A 232 -21.95 3.90 -4.47
CA GLN A 232 -20.86 4.85 -4.18
C GLN A 232 -21.12 6.18 -4.88
N ALA A 233 -20.60 7.26 -4.29
CA ALA A 233 -20.78 8.62 -4.79
C ALA A 233 -19.67 8.96 -5.79
N VAL A 234 -20.02 9.14 -7.07
CA VAL A 234 -19.06 9.45 -8.15
C VAL A 234 -18.33 10.76 -7.89
N ASP A 235 -19.05 11.78 -7.43
CA ASP A 235 -18.51 13.09 -7.05
C ASP A 235 -17.42 12.98 -5.99
N THR A 236 -17.69 12.28 -4.89
CA THR A 236 -16.70 12.09 -3.81
C THR A 236 -15.44 11.36 -4.28
N ALA A 237 -15.60 10.34 -5.12
CA ALA A 237 -14.48 9.55 -5.64
C ALA A 237 -13.59 10.38 -6.58
N VAL A 238 -14.21 11.11 -7.52
CA VAL A 238 -13.51 12.00 -8.46
C VAL A 238 -12.85 13.16 -7.72
N GLU A 239 -13.54 13.79 -6.76
CA GLU A 239 -12.99 14.87 -5.95
C GLU A 239 -11.76 14.42 -5.16
N SER A 240 -11.85 13.27 -4.49
CA SER A 240 -10.75 12.71 -3.71
C SER A 240 -9.55 12.40 -4.60
N PHE A 241 -9.78 11.86 -5.79
CA PHE A 241 -8.74 11.61 -6.77
C PHE A 241 -8.13 12.92 -7.31
N PHE A 242 -8.97 13.92 -7.62
CA PHE A 242 -8.48 15.19 -8.16
C PHE A 242 -7.62 15.94 -7.14
N ALA A 243 -8.01 15.91 -5.86
CA ALA A 243 -7.21 16.44 -4.77
C ALA A 243 -5.84 15.75 -4.67
N GLN A 244 -5.76 14.45 -4.97
CA GLN A 244 -4.51 13.70 -4.97
C GLN A 244 -3.56 14.13 -6.10
N ILE A 245 -4.10 14.52 -7.26
CA ILE A 245 -3.31 14.96 -8.43
C ILE A 245 -3.22 16.49 -8.57
N SER A 246 -3.49 17.23 -7.49
CA SER A 246 -3.63 18.69 -7.53
C SER A 246 -2.33 19.45 -7.72
N ASP A 247 -1.29 19.03 -7.01
CA ASP A 247 -0.05 19.80 -6.91
C ASP A 247 1.16 18.97 -7.40
N PRO A 248 1.35 18.79 -8.72
CA PRO A 248 2.48 18.02 -9.24
C PRO A 248 3.82 18.73 -8.96
N VAL A 249 4.75 17.97 -8.39
CA VAL A 249 6.11 18.41 -8.02
C VAL A 249 7.16 17.88 -9.00
N LEU A 250 6.98 16.66 -9.50
CA LEU A 250 7.87 16.04 -10.49
C LEU A 250 7.05 15.24 -11.49
N SER A 251 7.13 15.62 -12.77
CA SER A 251 6.48 14.87 -13.84
C SER A 251 7.40 13.85 -14.49
N ASN A 252 6.82 12.80 -15.08
CA ASN A 252 7.55 11.72 -15.76
C ASN A 252 8.72 11.11 -14.93
N PRO A 253 8.51 10.76 -13.65
CA PRO A 253 9.57 10.23 -12.83
C PRO A 253 10.05 8.86 -13.31
N VAL A 254 11.37 8.71 -13.40
CA VAL A 254 12.05 7.44 -13.63
C VAL A 254 13.02 7.23 -12.47
N LEU A 255 12.82 6.13 -11.74
CA LEU A 255 13.72 5.70 -10.68
C LEU A 255 14.65 4.61 -11.21
N ASP A 256 15.93 4.91 -11.23
CA ASP A 256 16.99 3.94 -11.51
C ASP A 256 17.70 3.60 -10.21
N VAL A 257 17.83 2.31 -9.91
CA VAL A 257 18.56 1.81 -8.75
C VAL A 257 19.71 0.96 -9.28
N ALA A 258 20.93 1.48 -9.16
CA ALA A 258 22.13 0.82 -9.68
C ALA A 258 22.21 -0.62 -9.16
N ASP A 259 22.57 -1.55 -10.07
CA ASP A 259 22.68 -2.99 -9.80
C ASP A 259 21.37 -3.73 -9.46
N ILE A 260 20.21 -3.08 -9.57
CA ILE A 260 18.89 -3.71 -9.44
C ILE A 260 18.17 -3.66 -10.80
N GLN A 261 17.75 -4.83 -11.30
CA GLN A 261 16.96 -4.89 -12.54
C GLN A 261 15.54 -4.37 -12.29
N GLY A 262 15.02 -3.60 -13.25
CA GLY A 262 13.69 -2.97 -13.15
C GLY A 262 12.53 -3.95 -12.97
N ASP A 263 12.66 -5.21 -13.41
CA ASP A 263 11.63 -6.25 -13.26
C ASP A 263 11.31 -6.59 -11.79
N PHE A 264 12.18 -6.15 -10.87
CA PHE A 264 11.98 -6.32 -9.43
C PHE A 264 11.49 -5.04 -8.74
N LEU A 265 11.23 -3.94 -9.46
CA LEU A 265 10.74 -2.68 -8.90
C LEU A 265 9.23 -2.52 -9.07
N TYR A 266 8.53 -2.20 -7.99
CA TYR A 266 7.08 -2.04 -7.95
C TYR A 266 6.68 -0.71 -7.29
N PRO A 267 5.84 0.12 -7.93
CA PRO A 267 5.34 -0.07 -9.30
C PRO A 267 6.47 0.05 -10.33
N ASN A 268 6.32 -0.63 -11.46
CA ASN A 268 7.33 -0.66 -12.54
C ASN A 268 7.34 0.63 -13.38
N THR A 269 6.24 1.38 -13.35
CA THR A 269 6.09 2.72 -13.90
C THR A 269 5.61 3.66 -12.81
N LEU A 270 6.25 4.80 -12.63
CA LEU A 270 5.87 5.77 -11.61
C LEU A 270 4.86 6.80 -12.11
N ASN A 271 3.87 7.06 -11.26
CA ASN A 271 2.99 8.20 -11.43
C ASN A 271 3.75 9.50 -11.13
N ASP A 272 3.25 10.65 -11.63
CA ASP A 272 3.81 11.95 -11.24
C ASP A 272 3.82 12.05 -9.71
N LEU A 273 4.83 12.73 -9.16
CA LEU A 273 4.93 12.92 -7.72
C LEU A 273 4.22 14.20 -7.33
N PHE A 274 3.23 14.10 -6.43
CA PHE A 274 2.42 15.23 -5.98
C PHE A 274 2.79 15.66 -4.56
N ALA A 275 2.58 16.94 -4.26
CA ALA A 275 2.89 17.52 -2.97
C ALA A 275 2.05 16.86 -1.86
N GLY A 276 2.69 16.54 -0.73
CA GLY A 276 2.03 15.90 0.40
C GLY A 276 1.69 14.43 0.21
N GLN A 277 2.08 13.82 -0.91
CA GLN A 277 1.97 12.39 -1.14
C GLN A 277 3.30 11.68 -0.87
N SER A 278 3.22 10.40 -0.50
CA SER A 278 4.39 9.53 -0.44
C SER A 278 4.16 8.32 -1.34
N VAL A 279 5.08 8.08 -2.27
CA VAL A 279 5.04 6.93 -3.18
C VAL A 279 5.99 5.86 -2.67
N ALA A 280 5.45 4.69 -2.36
CA ALA A 280 6.25 3.53 -1.98
C ALA A 280 6.70 2.77 -3.22
N VAL A 281 8.02 2.64 -3.39
CA VAL A 281 8.67 1.81 -4.40
C VAL A 281 9.34 0.64 -3.71
N LEU A 282 9.00 -0.58 -4.10
CA LEU A 282 9.54 -1.79 -3.49
C LEU A 282 10.41 -2.51 -4.49
N GLY A 283 11.49 -3.13 -4.02
CA GLY A 283 12.21 -4.06 -4.87
C GLY A 283 13.11 -5.06 -4.19
N GLN A 284 13.85 -5.80 -5.00
CA GLN A 284 14.79 -6.84 -4.54
C GLN A 284 16.22 -6.50 -4.92
N TYR A 285 17.18 -6.88 -4.08
CA TYR A 285 18.61 -6.67 -4.32
C TYR A 285 19.43 -7.95 -4.07
N GLN A 286 20.47 -8.13 -4.90
CA GLN A 286 21.32 -9.32 -4.84
C GLN A 286 22.66 -9.08 -4.14
N LYS A 287 23.19 -7.86 -4.17
CA LYS A 287 24.45 -7.51 -3.52
C LYS A 287 24.20 -6.52 -2.40
N ALA A 288 24.86 -6.76 -1.27
CA ALA A 288 24.94 -5.79 -0.19
C ALA A 288 25.99 -4.70 -0.50
N GLY A 289 25.91 -3.59 0.21
CA GLY A 289 26.76 -2.41 0.06
C GLY A 289 25.97 -1.16 -0.34
N THR A 290 26.70 -0.10 -0.66
CA THR A 290 26.12 1.16 -1.10
C THR A 290 25.62 1.05 -2.53
N ALA A 291 24.33 1.33 -2.74
CA ALA A 291 23.69 1.45 -4.05
C ALA A 291 23.37 2.91 -4.35
N THR A 292 23.61 3.35 -5.58
CA THR A 292 23.19 4.66 -6.05
C THR A 292 21.78 4.60 -6.62
N VAL A 293 20.92 5.49 -6.16
CA VAL A 293 19.57 5.68 -6.70
C VAL A 293 19.47 7.02 -7.38
N THR A 294 19.07 6.99 -8.64
CA THR A 294 18.86 8.20 -9.44
C THR A 294 17.38 8.32 -9.74
N LEU A 295 16.74 9.34 -9.18
CA LEU A 295 15.41 9.77 -9.59
C LEU A 295 15.57 10.88 -10.61
N THR A 296 15.06 10.65 -11.82
CA THR A 296 14.96 11.66 -12.87
C THR A 296 13.51 12.03 -13.10
N GLY A 297 13.25 13.24 -13.57
CA GLY A 297 11.91 13.68 -13.96
C GLY A 297 11.96 15.11 -14.48
N GLU A 298 10.79 15.70 -14.71
CA GLU A 298 10.64 17.02 -15.31
C GLU A 298 9.99 17.99 -14.33
N VAL A 299 10.49 19.23 -14.31
CA VAL A 299 9.92 20.35 -13.56
C VAL A 299 9.86 21.53 -14.53
N ALA A 300 8.64 21.95 -14.89
CA ALA A 300 8.39 23.03 -15.85
C ALA A 300 9.12 22.84 -17.19
N GLY A 301 9.12 21.60 -17.70
CA GLY A 301 9.79 21.20 -18.93
C GLY A 301 11.31 21.06 -18.83
N GLU A 302 11.92 21.32 -17.66
CA GLU A 302 13.34 21.06 -17.43
C GLU A 302 13.58 19.72 -16.75
N GLN A 303 14.53 18.94 -17.27
CA GLN A 303 14.90 17.67 -16.65
C GLN A 303 15.71 17.90 -15.36
N LYS A 304 15.23 17.33 -14.25
CA LYS A 304 15.88 17.33 -12.94
C LYS A 304 16.39 15.93 -12.61
N HIS A 305 17.49 15.90 -11.87
CA HIS A 305 18.17 14.67 -11.43
C HIS A 305 18.40 14.76 -9.93
N PHE A 306 17.94 13.75 -9.20
CA PHE A 306 18.14 13.60 -7.77
C PHE A 306 18.92 12.31 -7.57
N VAL A 307 20.08 12.40 -6.93
CA VAL A 307 20.96 11.26 -6.70
C VAL A 307 21.03 11.02 -5.21
N PHE A 308 20.78 9.77 -4.83
CA PHE A 308 20.75 9.31 -3.46
C PHE A 308 21.69 8.11 -3.31
N GLU A 309 22.27 7.95 -2.13
CA GLU A 309 23.05 6.77 -1.76
C GLU A 309 22.26 5.96 -0.73
N LEU A 310 22.16 4.67 -0.98
CA LEU A 310 21.37 3.72 -0.22
C LEU A 310 22.27 2.61 0.33
N GLU A 311 22.25 2.41 1.65
CA GLU A 311 22.97 1.30 2.27
C GLU A 311 22.11 0.02 2.25
N LEU A 312 22.53 -0.98 1.50
CA LEU A 312 21.89 -2.29 1.43
C LEU A 312 22.63 -3.28 2.35
N PRO A 313 22.05 -3.69 3.48
CA PRO A 313 22.72 -4.57 4.42
C PRO A 313 22.88 -5.98 3.85
N GLU A 314 23.96 -6.64 4.24
CA GLU A 314 24.14 -8.08 4.01
C GLU A 314 23.13 -8.90 4.82
N HIS A 315 22.73 -8.37 5.97
CA HIS A 315 21.86 -9.03 6.94
C HIS A 315 21.08 -7.97 7.73
N SER A 316 19.78 -8.18 7.93
CA SER A 316 18.95 -7.31 8.77
C SER A 316 17.96 -8.11 9.61
N ILE A 317 17.72 -7.64 10.83
CA ILE A 317 16.65 -8.14 11.72
C ILE A 317 15.47 -7.16 11.82
N SER A 318 15.70 -5.90 11.45
CA SER A 318 14.70 -4.84 11.41
C SER A 318 14.05 -4.80 10.03
N GLU A 319 12.79 -4.38 9.95
CA GLU A 319 12.03 -4.28 8.69
C GLU A 319 11.67 -5.62 8.04
N SER A 320 11.57 -6.69 8.84
CA SER A 320 11.16 -8.04 8.39
C SER A 320 9.76 -8.14 7.76
N TYR A 321 8.98 -7.05 7.78
CA TYR A 321 7.70 -6.96 7.08
C TYR A 321 7.86 -6.58 5.59
N VAL A 322 8.98 -5.97 5.19
CA VAL A 322 9.21 -5.47 3.83
C VAL A 322 9.04 -6.57 2.77
N PRO A 323 9.57 -7.81 2.94
CA PRO A 323 9.34 -8.87 1.96
C PRO A 323 7.87 -9.18 1.72
N ARG A 324 7.04 -9.14 2.77
CA ARG A 324 5.60 -9.39 2.63
C ARG A 324 4.91 -8.27 1.87
N VAL A 325 5.29 -7.02 2.11
CA VAL A 325 4.73 -5.89 1.36
C VAL A 325 5.15 -5.97 -0.11
N TRP A 326 6.41 -6.33 -0.38
CA TRP A 326 6.90 -6.56 -1.74
C TRP A 326 6.13 -7.70 -2.43
N ALA A 327 5.97 -8.84 -1.74
CA ALA A 327 5.26 -10.00 -2.28
C ALA A 327 3.79 -9.67 -2.61
N LYS A 328 3.11 -8.88 -1.77
CA LYS A 328 1.75 -8.40 -2.07
C LYS A 328 1.69 -7.59 -3.37
N ARG A 329 2.65 -6.70 -3.59
CA ARG A 329 2.74 -5.89 -4.83
C ARG A 329 3.01 -6.76 -6.05
N ARG A 330 3.96 -7.70 -5.95
CA ARG A 330 4.26 -8.67 -7.03
C ARG A 330 3.06 -9.54 -7.37
N VAL A 331 2.37 -10.09 -6.36
CA VAL A 331 1.14 -10.87 -6.55
C VAL A 331 0.06 -10.01 -7.24
N GLY A 332 -0.11 -8.75 -6.84
CA GLY A 332 -1.02 -7.82 -7.52
C GLY A 332 -0.71 -7.66 -9.02
N GLU A 333 0.56 -7.46 -9.38
CA GLU A 333 0.97 -7.37 -10.80
C GLU A 333 0.72 -8.68 -11.56
N LEU A 334 1.06 -9.82 -10.97
CA LEU A 334 0.83 -11.13 -11.60
C LEU A 334 -0.66 -11.42 -11.80
N LEU A 335 -1.52 -11.04 -10.84
CA LEU A 335 -2.97 -11.13 -10.98
C LEU A 335 -3.48 -10.23 -12.12
N GLN A 336 -2.91 -9.03 -12.28
CA GLN A 336 -3.21 -8.17 -13.42
C GLN A 336 -2.82 -8.83 -14.75
N GLU A 337 -1.67 -9.51 -14.82
CA GLU A 337 -1.27 -10.26 -16.02
C GLU A 337 -2.26 -11.38 -16.36
N LEU A 338 -2.72 -12.16 -15.37
CA LEU A 338 -3.75 -13.18 -15.56
C LEU A 338 -5.07 -12.57 -16.06
N LYS A 339 -5.51 -11.46 -15.46
CA LYS A 339 -6.72 -10.74 -15.87
C LYS A 339 -6.63 -10.28 -17.33
N LEU A 340 -5.46 -9.78 -17.75
CA LEU A 340 -5.19 -9.36 -19.13
C LEU A 340 -5.06 -10.53 -20.12
N GLY A 341 -5.22 -11.78 -19.65
CA GLY A 341 -5.28 -12.97 -20.48
C GLY A 341 -3.95 -13.69 -20.67
N SER A 342 -2.97 -13.49 -19.77
CA SER A 342 -1.74 -14.30 -19.78
C SER A 342 -2.08 -15.78 -19.70
N THR A 343 -1.47 -16.57 -20.59
CA THR A 343 -1.59 -18.05 -20.62
C THR A 343 -0.33 -18.74 -20.13
N ASP A 344 0.65 -17.98 -19.62
CA ASP A 344 1.88 -18.53 -19.10
C ASP A 344 1.62 -19.23 -17.74
N PRO A 345 1.78 -20.56 -17.64
CA PRO A 345 1.59 -21.27 -16.39
C PRO A 345 2.57 -20.81 -15.30
N ALA A 346 3.70 -20.18 -15.66
CA ALA A 346 4.65 -19.65 -14.70
C ALA A 346 4.04 -18.53 -13.83
N VAL A 347 3.10 -17.73 -14.37
CA VAL A 347 2.45 -16.65 -13.62
C VAL A 347 1.65 -17.21 -12.44
N GLY A 348 0.82 -18.24 -12.69
CA GLY A 348 0.05 -18.90 -11.63
C GLY A 348 0.94 -19.59 -10.59
N GLN A 349 2.00 -20.26 -11.04
CA GLN A 349 2.96 -20.91 -10.15
C GLN A 349 3.72 -19.90 -9.27
N GLU A 350 4.07 -18.74 -9.82
CA GLU A 350 4.73 -17.68 -9.06
C GLU A 350 3.78 -17.06 -8.02
N ILE A 351 2.50 -16.82 -8.38
CA ILE A 351 1.49 -16.36 -7.42
C ILE A 351 1.37 -17.34 -6.25
N GLU A 352 1.21 -18.63 -6.55
CA GLU A 352 1.08 -19.68 -5.52
C GLU A 352 2.31 -19.71 -4.60
N ALA A 353 3.51 -19.69 -5.18
CA ALA A 353 4.77 -19.73 -4.44
C ALA A 353 4.94 -18.50 -3.53
N LEU A 354 4.70 -17.29 -4.05
CA LEU A 354 4.79 -16.05 -3.28
C LEU A 354 3.72 -15.97 -2.21
N ALA A 355 2.48 -16.37 -2.53
CA ALA A 355 1.37 -16.36 -1.60
C ALA A 355 1.58 -17.34 -0.45
N ALA A 356 2.06 -18.55 -0.74
CA ALA A 356 2.42 -19.52 0.28
C ALA A 356 3.57 -19.00 1.15
N ARG A 357 4.67 -18.52 0.54
CA ARG A 357 5.86 -18.05 1.25
C ARG A 357 5.58 -16.90 2.20
N TYR A 358 4.94 -15.85 1.69
CA TYR A 358 4.78 -14.58 2.40
C TYR A 358 3.40 -14.42 3.04
N GLY A 359 2.52 -15.39 2.88
CA GLY A 359 1.20 -15.37 3.51
C GLY A 359 0.26 -14.37 2.85
N VAL A 360 0.38 -14.20 1.53
CA VAL A 360 -0.42 -13.22 0.78
C VAL A 360 -1.80 -13.81 0.51
N VAL A 361 -2.77 -13.37 1.30
CA VAL A 361 -4.19 -13.68 1.12
C VAL A 361 -4.85 -12.56 0.32
N THR A 362 -5.51 -12.95 -0.77
CA THR A 362 -6.25 -12.08 -1.68
C THR A 362 -7.61 -12.70 -1.96
N ASP A 363 -8.44 -12.04 -2.76
CA ASP A 363 -9.68 -12.64 -3.27
C ASP A 363 -9.43 -13.84 -4.21
N PHE A 364 -8.16 -14.06 -4.61
CA PHE A 364 -7.75 -15.13 -5.50
C PHE A 364 -6.76 -16.10 -4.84
N THR A 365 -6.35 -15.85 -3.60
CA THR A 365 -5.36 -16.69 -2.91
C THR A 365 -5.83 -16.96 -1.50
N HIS A 366 -6.01 -18.24 -1.18
CA HIS A 366 -6.50 -18.66 0.13
C HIS A 366 -5.82 -19.94 0.55
N PHE A 367 -5.68 -20.13 1.85
CA PHE A 367 -5.24 -21.42 2.35
C PHE A 367 -6.44 -22.32 2.63
N GLN A 368 -6.27 -23.63 2.47
CA GLN A 368 -7.29 -24.63 2.77
C GLN A 368 -6.66 -25.92 3.32
N LYS A 369 -7.39 -26.61 4.19
CA LYS A 369 -7.03 -27.94 4.70
C LYS A 369 -7.46 -29.05 3.75
N ASP A 370 -6.57 -30.00 3.51
CA ASP A 370 -6.90 -31.24 2.83
C ASP A 370 -7.53 -32.28 3.79
N GLU A 371 -7.82 -33.46 3.26
CA GLU A 371 -8.42 -34.58 4.01
C GLU A 371 -7.54 -35.08 5.17
N ASN A 372 -6.23 -34.86 5.11
CA ASN A 372 -5.27 -35.24 6.15
C ASN A 372 -5.12 -34.15 7.22
N GLY A 373 -5.75 -32.99 7.02
CA GLY A 373 -5.61 -31.81 7.85
C GLY A 373 -4.38 -30.96 7.53
N ASP A 374 -3.70 -31.25 6.42
CA ASP A 374 -2.56 -30.49 5.93
C ASP A 374 -3.05 -29.25 5.20
N VAL A 375 -2.35 -28.14 5.44
CA VAL A 375 -2.73 -26.83 4.96
C VAL A 375 -1.90 -26.46 3.73
N HIS A 376 -2.60 -26.13 2.64
CA HIS A 376 -1.97 -25.73 1.37
C HIS A 376 -2.49 -24.36 0.93
N MET A 377 -1.69 -23.63 0.15
CA MET A 377 -2.10 -22.41 -0.53
C MET A 377 -2.76 -22.79 -1.86
N PHE A 378 -3.88 -22.14 -2.18
CA PHE A 378 -4.59 -22.30 -3.43
C PHE A 378 -4.73 -20.95 -4.13
N VAL A 379 -4.68 -20.99 -5.47
CA VAL A 379 -4.93 -19.83 -6.33
C VAL A 379 -6.20 -20.10 -7.14
N ASP A 380 -7.22 -19.28 -6.91
CA ASP A 380 -8.46 -19.31 -7.67
C ASP A 380 -8.29 -18.65 -9.05
N GLY A 381 -9.18 -18.99 -9.98
CA GLY A 381 -9.18 -18.41 -11.31
C GLY A 381 -9.49 -16.91 -11.28
N VAL A 382 -8.66 -16.12 -11.98
CA VAL A 382 -8.91 -14.69 -12.19
C VAL A 382 -9.84 -14.51 -13.38
N SER A 383 -10.93 -13.78 -13.19
CA SER A 383 -11.88 -13.49 -14.26
C SER A 383 -11.24 -12.64 -15.36
N THR A 384 -11.33 -13.11 -16.60
CA THR A 384 -10.89 -12.37 -17.81
C THR A 384 -12.07 -11.67 -18.50
N ALA A 385 -13.24 -11.66 -17.86
CA ALA A 385 -14.40 -10.96 -18.38
C ALA A 385 -14.09 -9.46 -18.55
N ALA A 386 -14.44 -8.91 -19.72
CA ALA A 386 -14.19 -7.50 -20.01
C ALA A 386 -15.17 -6.55 -19.31
N SER A 387 -16.37 -7.03 -18.94
CA SER A 387 -17.42 -6.20 -18.36
C SER A 387 -18.32 -7.01 -17.43
N GLY A 388 -19.16 -6.31 -16.66
CA GLY A 388 -20.04 -6.90 -15.66
C GLY A 388 -19.51 -6.75 -14.24
N GLN A 389 -20.33 -7.15 -13.27
CA GLN A 389 -20.02 -6.98 -11.84
C GLN A 389 -18.73 -7.71 -11.43
N GLU A 390 -18.54 -8.93 -11.93
CA GLU A 390 -17.34 -9.73 -11.66
C GLU A 390 -16.07 -9.06 -12.22
N ALA A 391 -16.12 -8.53 -13.45
CA ALA A 391 -14.99 -7.85 -14.08
C ALA A 391 -14.56 -6.60 -13.29
N VAL A 392 -15.54 -5.78 -12.88
CA VAL A 392 -15.32 -4.56 -12.11
C VAL A 392 -14.78 -4.86 -10.72
N ASN A 393 -15.39 -5.80 -9.99
CA ASN A 393 -14.90 -6.20 -8.68
C ASN A 393 -13.47 -6.77 -8.77
N THR A 394 -13.19 -7.57 -9.81
CA THR A 394 -11.84 -8.12 -10.04
C THR A 394 -10.82 -7.01 -10.29
N SER A 395 -11.12 -6.00 -11.13
CA SER A 395 -10.19 -4.86 -11.31
C SER A 395 -9.98 -4.08 -10.02
N ALA A 396 -11.06 -3.77 -9.29
CA ALA A 396 -10.96 -3.01 -8.05
C ALA A 396 -10.13 -3.74 -6.98
N SER A 397 -10.30 -5.07 -6.86
CA SER A 397 -9.49 -5.89 -5.96
C SER A 397 -8.02 -5.93 -6.37
N ILE A 398 -7.73 -6.14 -7.66
CA ILE A 398 -6.34 -6.18 -8.15
C ILE A 398 -5.64 -4.83 -7.95
N ASP A 399 -6.30 -3.72 -8.28
CA ASP A 399 -5.77 -2.36 -8.04
C ASP A 399 -5.45 -2.13 -6.56
N SER A 400 -6.35 -2.58 -5.66
CA SER A 400 -6.11 -2.53 -4.21
C SER A 400 -4.84 -3.27 -3.82
N TYR A 401 -4.61 -4.49 -4.32
CA TYR A 401 -3.39 -5.25 -4.03
C TYR A 401 -2.13 -4.59 -4.61
N GLN A 402 -2.21 -4.06 -5.83
CA GLN A 402 -1.14 -3.28 -6.45
C GLN A 402 -0.81 -2.00 -5.68
N LYS A 403 -1.75 -1.46 -4.89
CA LYS A 403 -1.57 -0.29 -3.99
C LYS A 403 -1.28 -0.66 -2.53
N GLY A 404 -1.07 -1.95 -2.23
CA GLY A 404 -0.70 -2.42 -0.89
C GLY A 404 -1.88 -2.74 0.02
N GLY A 405 -3.09 -2.79 -0.52
CA GLY A 405 -4.27 -3.34 0.12
C GLY A 405 -4.12 -4.83 0.44
N SER A 406 -5.04 -5.35 1.24
CA SER A 406 -5.07 -6.75 1.66
C SER A 406 -6.51 -7.21 1.75
N ALA A 407 -6.76 -8.48 1.42
CA ALA A 407 -8.04 -9.09 1.77
C ALA A 407 -8.14 -9.17 3.31
N GLY A 408 -9.37 -9.15 3.83
CA GLY A 408 -9.60 -9.37 5.25
C GLY A 408 -9.11 -10.75 5.68
N GLY A 409 -7.95 -10.83 6.32
CA GLY A 409 -7.42 -12.08 6.85
C GLY A 409 -8.10 -12.46 8.16
N GLN A 410 -8.76 -13.62 8.20
CA GLN A 410 -9.08 -14.27 9.47
C GLN A 410 -7.78 -14.87 10.02
N SER A 411 -7.48 -14.61 11.30
CA SER A 411 -6.39 -15.30 11.99
C SER A 411 -6.81 -16.76 12.23
N GLU A 412 -6.51 -17.60 11.26
CA GLU A 412 -6.78 -19.03 11.31
C GLU A 412 -5.77 -19.72 12.23
N SER A 413 -6.24 -20.57 13.17
CA SER A 413 -5.36 -21.23 14.16
C SER A 413 -4.33 -22.18 13.53
N TRP A 414 -4.43 -22.46 12.24
CA TRP A 414 -3.64 -23.44 11.50
C TRP A 414 -2.60 -22.81 10.56
N ILE A 415 -2.42 -21.48 10.63
CA ILE A 415 -1.30 -20.76 10.01
C ILE A 415 -0.63 -19.91 11.08
N ARG A 416 0.71 -19.86 11.08
CA ARG A 416 1.47 -18.88 11.84
C ARG A 416 2.29 -18.00 10.90
N TYR A 417 2.48 -16.77 11.34
CA TYR A 417 3.21 -15.75 10.61
C TYR A 417 4.36 -15.28 11.47
N GLU A 418 5.59 -15.45 11.00
CA GLU A 418 6.76 -14.96 11.70
C GLU A 418 7.67 -14.21 10.75
N SER A 419 7.92 -12.94 11.05
CA SER A 419 8.77 -12.07 10.26
C SER A 419 8.37 -12.08 8.77
N ASP A 420 9.20 -12.62 7.88
CA ASP A 420 8.99 -12.74 6.44
C ASP A 420 8.41 -14.09 5.99
N ARG A 421 8.12 -15.01 6.91
CA ARG A 421 7.78 -16.40 6.62
C ARG A 421 6.38 -16.80 7.09
N THR A 422 5.84 -17.83 6.45
CA THR A 422 4.53 -18.41 6.78
C THR A 422 4.71 -19.87 7.14
N TYR A 423 3.96 -20.31 8.14
CA TYR A 423 4.04 -21.66 8.70
C TYR A 423 2.64 -22.28 8.70
N PRO A 424 2.20 -22.88 7.59
CA PRO A 424 1.01 -23.71 7.57
C PRO A 424 1.20 -24.99 8.40
N LEU A 425 0.09 -25.55 8.88
CA LEU A 425 0.06 -26.84 9.56
C LEU A 425 0.22 -27.98 8.55
N LEU A 426 1.33 -28.74 8.63
CA LEU A 426 1.64 -29.90 7.79
C LEU A 426 2.05 -31.09 8.67
N GLY A 427 1.33 -32.20 8.56
CA GLY A 427 1.52 -33.41 9.36
C GLY A 427 1.39 -33.18 10.87
N GLY A 428 0.62 -32.17 11.28
CA GLY A 428 0.50 -31.73 12.68
C GLY A 428 1.64 -30.81 13.17
N TRP A 429 2.50 -30.32 12.28
CA TRP A 429 3.60 -29.39 12.58
C TRP A 429 3.46 -28.10 11.79
N TYR A 430 3.66 -26.95 12.44
CA TYR A 430 3.81 -25.67 11.76
C TYR A 430 5.13 -25.65 11.01
N THR A 431 5.08 -25.63 9.69
CA THR A 431 6.23 -25.88 8.83
C THR A 431 6.47 -24.69 7.92
N ASP A 432 7.67 -24.12 7.95
CA ASP A 432 8.09 -23.08 6.98
C ASP A 432 7.87 -23.58 5.55
N THR A 433 7.12 -22.83 4.75
CA THR A 433 6.76 -23.22 3.37
C THR A 433 7.93 -23.41 2.43
N ALA A 434 9.12 -22.89 2.74
CA ALA A 434 10.31 -23.09 1.89
C ALA A 434 11.11 -24.35 2.25
N LEU A 435 10.64 -25.15 3.21
CA LEU A 435 11.34 -26.36 3.65
C LEU A 435 11.16 -27.53 2.69
N ASP A 436 12.28 -28.18 2.38
CA ASP A 436 12.28 -29.55 1.89
C ASP A 436 12.08 -30.52 3.07
N LEU A 437 10.94 -31.22 3.06
CA LEU A 437 10.54 -32.16 4.11
C LEU A 437 11.27 -33.50 4.07
N SER A 438 12.03 -33.79 3.00
CA SER A 438 12.63 -35.11 2.75
C SER A 438 13.93 -35.39 3.53
N ALA A 439 14.42 -34.43 4.31
CA ALA A 439 15.74 -34.49 4.93
C ALA A 439 15.75 -34.77 6.43
N ASP A 440 16.96 -34.96 6.97
CA ASP A 440 17.20 -35.22 8.38
C ASP A 440 16.89 -34.00 9.27
N TRP A 441 16.31 -34.26 10.44
CA TRP A 441 15.85 -33.25 11.40
C TRP A 441 16.68 -33.29 12.68
N THR A 442 17.03 -32.10 13.19
CA THR A 442 17.57 -31.95 14.54
C THR A 442 16.44 -31.63 15.51
N ASP A 443 16.23 -32.49 16.49
CA ASP A 443 15.27 -32.26 17.57
C ASP A 443 15.75 -31.20 18.55
N ILE A 444 14.96 -30.14 18.72
CA ILE A 444 15.09 -29.18 19.81
C ILE A 444 13.98 -29.46 20.82
N HIS A 445 14.33 -29.63 22.08
CA HIS A 445 13.37 -29.68 23.16
C HIS A 445 13.32 -28.33 23.85
N PHE A 446 12.12 -27.84 24.16
CA PHE A 446 11.97 -26.57 24.87
C PHE A 446 12.77 -26.60 26.19
N GLY A 447 13.61 -25.59 26.40
CA GLY A 447 14.45 -25.48 27.59
C GLY A 447 15.66 -26.42 27.65
N SER A 448 15.97 -27.18 26.60
CA SER A 448 17.20 -28.00 26.55
C SER A 448 18.47 -27.15 26.46
N GLU A 449 19.64 -27.77 26.67
CA GLU A 449 20.92 -27.09 26.44
C GLU A 449 21.04 -26.57 25.00
N LEU A 450 20.57 -27.36 24.02
CA LEU A 450 20.53 -26.93 22.63
C LEU A 450 19.64 -25.69 22.45
N TYR A 451 18.45 -25.68 23.05
CA TYR A 451 17.54 -24.53 23.03
C TYR A 451 18.20 -23.26 23.58
N TRP A 452 18.82 -23.33 24.76
CA TRP A 452 19.50 -22.18 25.36
C TRP A 452 20.78 -21.78 24.62
N SER A 453 21.51 -22.75 24.06
CA SER A 453 22.71 -22.47 23.25
C SER A 453 22.37 -21.70 21.99
N LEU A 454 21.23 -22.02 21.36
CA LEU A 454 20.73 -21.31 20.20
C LEU A 454 20.23 -19.91 20.58
N LEU A 455 19.50 -19.75 21.68
CA LEU A 455 19.04 -18.43 22.13
C LEU A 455 20.17 -17.47 22.51
N ASN A 456 21.23 -17.99 23.14
CA ASN A 456 22.35 -17.19 23.66
C ASN A 456 23.49 -17.00 22.66
N SER A 457 23.39 -17.57 21.46
CA SER A 457 24.41 -17.41 20.42
C SER A 457 24.33 -16.00 19.82
N GLU A 458 25.44 -15.26 19.84
CA GLU A 458 25.56 -13.96 19.14
C GLU A 458 25.26 -14.08 17.64
N LYS A 459 25.46 -15.27 17.07
CA LYS A 459 25.18 -15.60 15.66
C LYS A 459 23.73 -16.06 15.43
N ALA A 460 22.90 -16.03 16.46
CA ALA A 460 21.50 -16.44 16.42
C ALA A 460 20.51 -15.29 16.60
N MET A 461 20.94 -14.10 16.20
CA MET A 461 20.11 -12.90 16.17
C MET A 461 18.84 -13.15 15.35
N GLY A 462 17.67 -13.21 16.00
CA GLY A 462 16.38 -13.49 15.35
C GLY A 462 15.85 -14.92 15.52
N ILE A 463 16.66 -15.91 15.91
CA ILE A 463 16.17 -17.27 16.19
C ILE A 463 15.18 -17.30 17.36
N GLY A 464 15.32 -16.35 18.30
CA GLY A 464 14.43 -16.24 19.45
C GLY A 464 12.97 -16.01 19.07
N ARG A 465 12.70 -15.40 17.91
CA ARG A 465 11.33 -15.27 17.41
C ARG A 465 10.77 -16.61 16.96
N LEU A 466 11.56 -17.40 16.21
CA LEU A 466 11.20 -18.77 15.82
C LEU A 466 11.03 -19.69 17.04
N LEU A 467 11.95 -19.64 18.00
CA LEU A 467 11.86 -20.43 19.22
C LEU A 467 10.75 -19.96 20.17
N GLY A 468 10.25 -18.74 20.00
CA GLY A 468 9.19 -18.13 20.80
C GLY A 468 7.77 -18.50 20.39
N LEU A 469 7.57 -19.08 19.19
CA LEU A 469 6.24 -19.42 18.65
C LEU A 469 5.59 -20.68 19.29
N ALA A 470 6.28 -21.39 20.18
CA ALA A 470 5.82 -22.58 20.90
C ALA A 470 5.52 -23.82 20.02
N THR A 471 5.54 -25.00 20.66
CA THR A 471 5.36 -26.39 20.17
C THR A 471 5.05 -26.71 18.71
N ASN A 472 5.72 -27.77 18.24
CA ASN A 472 5.47 -28.49 16.99
C ASN A 472 5.80 -27.65 15.77
N GLU A 473 6.97 -27.00 15.76
CA GLU A 473 7.43 -26.25 14.59
C GLU A 473 8.58 -26.93 13.88
N ARG A 474 8.66 -26.69 12.58
CA ARG A 474 9.73 -27.09 11.68
C ARG A 474 10.25 -25.86 10.96
N PHE A 475 11.55 -25.61 11.08
CA PHE A 475 12.20 -24.46 10.47
C PHE A 475 13.63 -24.80 10.05
N GLU A 476 14.18 -24.03 9.13
CA GLU A 476 15.59 -24.07 8.77
C GLU A 476 16.30 -22.85 9.35
N PHE A 477 17.47 -23.09 9.93
CA PHE A 477 18.31 -22.07 10.54
C PHE A 477 19.78 -22.39 10.26
N LEU A 478 20.50 -21.45 9.64
CA LEU A 478 21.89 -21.60 9.20
C LEU A 478 22.15 -22.89 8.38
N GLY A 479 21.24 -23.19 7.44
CA GLY A 479 21.33 -24.39 6.59
C GLY A 479 21.08 -25.72 7.30
N ARG A 480 20.67 -25.70 8.58
CA ARG A 480 20.29 -26.88 9.36
C ARG A 480 18.82 -26.86 9.68
N ARG A 481 18.18 -28.03 9.67
CA ARG A 481 16.74 -28.19 9.88
C ARG A 481 16.46 -28.63 11.29
N PHE A 482 15.55 -27.94 11.93
CA PHE A 482 15.18 -28.16 13.31
C PHE A 482 13.69 -28.42 13.43
N ARG A 483 13.33 -29.29 14.38
CA ARG A 483 11.95 -29.42 14.83
C ARG A 483 11.89 -29.24 16.34
N ILE A 484 10.98 -28.39 16.80
CA ILE A 484 10.80 -28.10 18.23
C ILE A 484 9.51 -28.71 18.74
N SER A 485 9.57 -29.49 19.83
CA SER A 485 8.39 -30.09 20.47
C SER A 485 8.43 -29.93 21.99
N ASP A 486 7.26 -29.90 22.62
CA ASP A 486 7.11 -29.87 24.08
C ASP A 486 7.36 -31.23 24.74
N SER A 487 7.60 -32.31 23.98
CA SER A 487 7.64 -33.65 24.56
C SER A 487 8.99 -33.93 25.26
N PRO A 488 9.02 -34.17 26.60
CA PRO A 488 10.25 -34.43 27.35
C PRO A 488 10.69 -35.91 27.25
N LYS A 489 10.72 -36.47 26.04
CA LYS A 489 11.11 -37.88 25.83
C LYS A 489 12.11 -38.05 24.70
N GLY A 490 13.36 -37.66 24.94
CA GLY A 490 14.51 -37.97 24.10
C GLY A 490 15.79 -37.45 24.72
N ARG A 491 16.91 -38.17 24.58
CA ARG A 491 18.23 -37.65 24.97
C ARG A 491 18.59 -36.50 24.02
N ASP A 492 19.16 -35.44 24.56
CA ASP A 492 19.62 -34.28 23.82
C ASP A 492 20.61 -34.67 22.71
N ASN A 493 20.35 -34.20 21.49
CA ASN A 493 21.36 -34.19 20.44
C ASN A 493 22.30 -33.02 20.73
N VAL A 494 23.50 -33.32 21.23
CA VAL A 494 24.58 -32.34 21.39
C VAL A 494 25.04 -31.88 20.00
N LEU A 495 25.32 -30.58 19.83
CA LEU A 495 25.88 -30.04 18.59
C LEU A 495 27.14 -30.82 18.19
N PRO A 496 27.29 -31.28 16.93
CA PRO A 496 28.56 -31.76 16.42
C PRO A 496 29.61 -30.63 16.53
N GLU A 497 30.86 -30.95 16.89
CA GLU A 497 31.98 -30.01 17.02
C GLU A 497 32.23 -29.15 15.75
N GLU A 498 31.67 -29.52 14.59
CA GLU A 498 31.71 -28.73 13.37
C GLU A 498 30.84 -27.45 13.42
N CYS A 499 29.91 -27.34 14.37
CA CYS A 499 29.10 -26.12 14.55
C CYS A 499 29.83 -25.01 15.32
N THR A 500 30.98 -25.32 15.92
CA THR A 500 31.80 -24.36 16.67
C THR A 500 32.74 -23.54 15.77
N GLU A 501 33.04 -24.02 14.57
CA GLU A 501 33.86 -23.28 13.59
C GLU A 501 33.00 -22.70 12.47
N ILE A 502 32.47 -21.52 12.75
CA ILE A 502 31.95 -20.60 11.73
C ILE A 502 33.15 -19.73 11.30
N PRO A 503 33.40 -19.51 10.00
CA PRO A 503 34.57 -18.77 9.52
C PRO A 503 34.73 -17.42 10.22
N PRO A 504 35.97 -16.98 10.48
CA PRO A 504 36.22 -15.78 11.26
C PRO A 504 35.59 -14.55 10.58
N ALA A 505 34.96 -13.71 11.40
CA ALA A 505 34.54 -12.38 11.01
C ALA A 505 35.79 -11.53 10.76
N THR A 506 36.24 -11.45 9.52
CA THR A 506 37.09 -10.35 9.09
C THR A 506 36.22 -9.30 8.42
N ASP A 507 36.31 -8.09 8.96
CA ASP A 507 35.74 -6.82 8.52
C ASP A 507 34.32 -6.48 8.97
N ILE A 508 34.15 -6.38 10.30
CA ILE A 508 33.22 -5.40 10.89
C ILE A 508 33.99 -4.07 11.00
N PRO A 509 33.59 -2.97 10.32
CA PRO A 509 34.16 -1.66 10.58
C PRO A 509 33.91 -1.29 12.05
N GLN A 510 34.99 -1.04 12.79
CA GLN A 510 34.87 -0.43 14.11
C GLN A 510 34.33 0.99 13.92
N ASP A 511 33.10 1.20 14.36
CA ASP A 511 32.52 2.52 14.46
C ASP A 511 33.40 3.39 15.38
N THR A 512 33.83 4.52 14.83
CA THR A 512 34.74 5.45 15.50
C THR A 512 33.92 6.48 16.25
N GLY A 513 33.66 6.17 17.52
CA GLY A 513 33.74 7.13 18.62
C GLY A 513 32.64 8.17 18.73
N THR A 514 31.82 8.02 19.76
CA THR A 514 31.67 9.09 20.77
C THR A 514 31.45 8.43 22.14
N ALA A 515 32.42 8.63 23.04
CA ALA A 515 32.37 8.16 24.41
C ALA A 515 31.26 8.88 25.18
N ILE A 516 30.28 8.14 25.70
CA ILE A 516 29.34 8.65 26.69
C ILE A 516 29.88 8.28 28.07
N THR A 517 30.47 9.27 28.75
CA THR A 517 30.76 9.23 30.20
C THR A 517 29.45 9.14 30.98
N TRP A 518 29.32 8.10 31.81
CA TRP A 518 28.24 7.96 32.78
C TRP A 518 28.41 9.02 33.88
N LEU A 519 27.47 9.96 33.97
CA LEU A 519 27.27 10.79 35.16
C LEU A 519 26.25 10.08 36.05
N GLU A 520 26.74 9.50 37.14
CA GLU A 520 25.93 9.13 38.31
C GLU A 520 25.27 10.40 38.85
N ASN A 521 23.95 10.38 39.00
CA ASN A 521 23.28 11.12 40.06
C ASN A 521 22.09 10.31 40.55
N ALA A 522 22.20 9.95 41.82
CA ALA A 522 21.18 9.34 42.64
C ALA A 522 19.97 10.28 42.78
N ASP A 523 18.78 9.71 42.69
CA ASP A 523 17.73 9.88 43.71
C ASP A 523 16.59 8.90 43.41
N THR A 524 16.43 7.91 44.29
CA THR A 524 15.29 6.98 44.32
C THR A 524 14.27 7.47 45.33
N PRO A 525 12.97 7.47 44.99
CA PRO A 525 11.92 7.33 45.99
C PRO A 525 11.31 5.92 45.95
N GLN A 526 11.15 5.38 47.14
CA GLN A 526 10.66 4.06 47.51
C GLN A 526 9.18 3.86 47.11
N VAL A 527 8.83 2.66 46.64
CA VAL A 527 7.43 2.19 46.54
C VAL A 527 7.21 1.08 47.56
N VAL A 528 6.19 1.30 48.38
CA VAL A 528 5.73 0.47 49.51
C VAL A 528 4.76 -0.59 48.98
N GLU A 529 4.94 -1.85 49.40
CA GLU A 529 4.01 -2.96 49.13
C GLU A 529 2.75 -2.89 50.02
N PRO A 530 1.56 -3.31 49.54
CA PRO A 530 0.39 -3.49 50.40
C PRO A 530 0.20 -4.96 50.82
N THR A 531 0.02 -5.15 52.12
CA THR A 531 -0.42 -6.38 52.79
C THR A 531 -1.92 -6.64 52.68
N GLU A 532 -2.29 -7.90 52.55
CA GLU A 532 -3.65 -8.44 52.74
C GLU A 532 -4.19 -8.21 54.17
N GLU A 533 -5.52 -8.13 54.28
CA GLU A 533 -6.39 -8.97 55.14
C GLU A 533 -7.62 -8.18 55.65
N LEU A 534 -8.83 -8.74 55.41
CA LEU A 534 -9.92 -8.94 56.39
C LEU A 534 -11.32 -9.00 55.74
N LEU A 535 -11.78 -10.24 55.54
CA LEU A 535 -13.04 -10.82 56.02
C LEU A 535 -14.37 -10.02 55.94
N GLY A 536 -15.35 -10.60 55.22
CA GLY A 536 -16.58 -11.06 55.91
C GLY A 536 -17.96 -10.78 55.29
N LYS A 537 -18.55 -11.87 54.77
CA LYS A 537 -19.96 -12.32 54.91
C LYS A 537 -21.11 -11.78 54.02
N GLU A 538 -21.55 -12.71 53.15
CA GLU A 538 -22.90 -13.30 53.00
C GLU A 538 -24.17 -12.43 53.03
N GLY A 539 -24.98 -12.56 51.97
CA GLY A 539 -26.39 -12.16 51.94
C GLY A 539 -27.05 -12.37 50.59
N GLU A 540 -27.55 -13.58 50.34
CA GLU A 540 -28.32 -14.00 49.16
C GLU A 540 -29.83 -13.83 49.43
N VAL A 541 -30.59 -13.09 48.58
CA VAL A 541 -32.07 -13.21 48.49
C VAL A 541 -32.54 -12.95 47.06
N LYS A 542 -33.29 -13.92 46.52
CA LYS A 542 -34.04 -13.94 45.24
C LYS A 542 -35.30 -13.07 45.29
N GLY A 543 -35.77 -12.59 44.13
CA GLY A 543 -37.16 -12.16 43.96
C GLY A 543 -37.50 -11.63 42.56
N GLU A 544 -38.31 -12.40 41.84
CA GLU A 544 -38.91 -12.14 40.52
C GLU A 544 -39.89 -10.95 40.51
N GLY A 545 -40.22 -10.43 39.32
CA GLY A 545 -41.57 -9.87 39.09
C GLY A 545 -41.71 -8.63 38.19
N ASN A 546 -41.73 -8.85 36.87
CA ASN A 546 -42.74 -8.42 35.87
C ASN A 546 -43.34 -6.98 35.81
N THR A 547 -43.64 -6.57 34.56
CA THR A 547 -44.64 -5.60 34.03
C THR A 547 -44.24 -4.15 33.62
N GLU A 548 -44.32 -3.95 32.29
CA GLU A 548 -44.55 -2.74 31.46
C GLU A 548 -45.71 -1.81 31.90
N PRO A 549 -46.07 -0.69 31.19
CA PRO A 549 -45.32 0.31 30.41
C PRO A 549 -45.81 1.77 30.67
N GLN A 550 -45.19 2.78 30.01
CA GLN A 550 -45.77 4.03 29.42
C GLN A 550 -44.98 5.35 29.64
N ARG A 551 -45.09 6.19 28.60
CA ARG A 551 -44.36 7.41 28.16
C ARG A 551 -44.71 8.70 28.99
N PRO A 552 -44.45 9.93 28.48
CA PRO A 552 -43.17 10.66 28.27
C PRO A 552 -43.16 12.03 29.00
N ILE A 553 -42.02 12.57 29.46
CA ILE A 553 -41.94 13.99 29.87
C ILE A 553 -40.56 14.59 29.52
N ASP A 554 -40.59 15.65 28.71
CA ASP A 554 -39.52 16.64 28.48
C ASP A 554 -39.29 17.51 29.72
N LEU A 555 -38.02 17.80 30.09
CA LEU A 555 -37.54 19.15 30.45
C LEU A 555 -36.07 19.14 30.97
N ALA A 556 -35.24 19.86 30.21
CA ALA A 556 -34.20 20.82 30.60
C ALA A 556 -33.24 20.56 31.79
N ALA A 557 -31.94 20.56 31.42
CA ALA A 557 -30.80 21.28 32.02
C ALA A 557 -30.24 20.88 33.40
N SER A 558 -28.92 21.13 33.53
CA SER A 558 -28.07 21.16 34.74
C SER A 558 -27.22 19.92 35.06
N THR A 559 -25.96 19.99 34.61
CA THR A 559 -24.71 19.70 35.34
C THR A 559 -24.72 18.67 36.47
N SER A 560 -24.04 17.53 36.27
CA SER A 560 -22.88 17.05 37.06
C SER A 560 -22.61 15.55 36.83
N VAL A 561 -21.33 15.24 36.63
CA VAL A 561 -20.56 13.97 36.66
C VAL A 561 -21.32 12.65 36.89
N PRO A 562 -21.13 11.61 36.04
CA PRO A 562 -21.39 10.23 36.42
C PRO A 562 -20.10 9.41 36.64
N SER A 563 -20.19 8.63 37.71
CA SER A 563 -19.45 7.44 38.08
C SER A 563 -19.40 6.35 36.99
N CYS A 564 -18.32 5.57 36.99
CA CYS A 564 -18.15 4.33 36.23
C CYS A 564 -19.20 3.26 36.57
N THR A 565 -19.87 2.73 35.54
CA THR A 565 -20.27 1.33 35.45
C THR A 565 -20.20 0.86 33.98
N THR A 566 -19.80 -0.39 33.84
CA THR A 566 -19.44 -1.19 32.65
C THR A 566 -20.56 -1.40 31.62
N SER A 567 -20.26 -1.22 30.33
CA SER A 567 -20.92 -1.89 29.19
C SER A 567 -20.18 -1.63 27.87
N ASN A 568 -20.08 -2.67 27.04
CA ASN A 568 -19.43 -2.77 25.72
C ASN A 568 -19.76 -1.64 24.72
N ALA A 569 -18.74 -1.09 24.06
CA ALA A 569 -18.80 -0.35 22.78
C ALA A 569 -17.36 -0.17 22.20
N PRO A 570 -17.18 0.00 20.87
CA PRO A 570 -15.91 -0.23 20.17
C PRO A 570 -14.92 0.95 20.26
N ILE A 571 -13.67 0.61 19.99
CA ILE A 571 -12.44 1.42 19.99
C ILE A 571 -12.67 2.77 19.27
N THR A 572 -12.93 3.83 20.04
CA THR A 572 -12.98 5.23 19.57
C THR A 572 -12.05 6.15 20.37
N GLY A 573 -11.32 5.61 21.37
CA GLY A 573 -10.36 6.36 22.18
C GLY A 573 -9.07 6.74 21.47
N SER A 574 -8.67 5.98 20.43
CA SER A 574 -7.38 6.13 19.75
C SER A 574 -7.29 7.43 18.93
N LEU A 575 -8.41 7.87 18.34
CA LEU A 575 -8.46 9.06 17.49
C LEU A 575 -8.43 10.35 18.32
N TRP A 576 -9.09 10.36 19.48
CA TRP A 576 -9.10 11.50 20.39
C TRP A 576 -7.74 11.73 21.06
N LEU A 577 -7.01 10.65 21.39
CA LEU A 577 -5.66 10.75 21.94
C LEU A 577 -4.65 11.25 20.91
N ALA A 578 -4.77 10.80 19.65
CA ALA A 578 -3.95 11.27 18.53
C ALA A 578 -4.19 12.76 18.22
N LEU A 579 -5.45 13.21 18.24
CA LEU A 579 -5.81 14.63 18.08
C LEU A 579 -5.29 15.50 19.24
N MET A 580 -5.32 15.00 20.48
CA MET A 580 -4.74 15.72 21.62
C MET A 580 -3.21 15.80 21.58
N LEU A 581 -2.53 14.76 21.09
CA LEU A 581 -1.08 14.77 20.86
C LEU A 581 -0.68 15.73 19.74
N LEU A 582 -1.42 15.76 18.62
CA LEU A 582 -1.21 16.76 17.55
C LEU A 582 -1.42 18.19 18.08
N ALA A 583 -2.47 18.43 18.87
CA ALA A 583 -2.73 19.74 19.46
C ALA A 583 -1.64 20.16 20.45
N ALA A 584 -1.14 19.23 21.27
CA ALA A 584 -0.03 19.49 22.21
C ALA A 584 1.28 19.82 21.47
N LEU A 585 1.59 19.11 20.38
CA LEU A 585 2.78 19.34 19.55
C LEU A 585 2.71 20.67 18.79
N MET A 586 1.55 21.04 18.26
CA MET A 586 1.35 22.38 17.66
C MET A 586 1.48 23.51 18.68
N THR A 587 1.06 23.28 19.93
CA THR A 587 1.15 24.28 21.01
C THR A 587 2.60 24.44 21.51
N MET A 588 3.40 23.37 21.49
CA MET A 588 4.83 23.45 21.82
C MET A 588 5.65 24.15 20.72
N ARG A 589 5.31 23.96 19.44
CA ARG A 589 5.99 24.64 18.32
C ARG A 589 5.77 26.16 18.32
N ARG A 590 4.61 26.62 18.81
CA ARG A 590 4.28 28.05 18.93
C ARG A 590 4.97 28.76 20.10
N ARG A 591 5.55 28.04 21.07
CA ARG A 591 6.29 28.60 22.21
C ARG A 591 7.81 28.70 21.99
N GLN A 592 8.33 28.20 20.87
CA GLN A 592 9.73 28.37 20.49
C GLN A 592 9.95 29.50 19.48
N SER A 593 8.89 30.21 19.08
CA SER A 593 8.93 31.34 18.15
C SER A 593 8.56 32.69 18.79
N ASP A 594 8.52 32.78 20.13
CA ASP A 594 8.37 34.04 20.89
C ASP A 594 9.64 34.33 21.71
#